data_AF-A0A961H989-F1
#
_entry.id   AF-A0A961H989-F1
#
_cell.length_a   1.000
_cell.length_b   1.000
_cell.length_c   1.000
_cell.angle_alpha   90.00
_cell.angle_beta   90.00
_cell.angle_gamma   90.00
#
_symmetry.space_group_name_H-M   'P 1'
#
loop_
_entity.id
_entity.type
_entity.pdbx_description
1 polymer ?
#
loop_
_entity_poly.entity_id
_entity_poly.type
_entity_poly.pdbx_seq_one_letter_code
_entity_poly.pdbx_strand_id
1 'polypeptide(L)'
;FTAEQHRVLTEYAEQIGPTPAARLVAKAWLDPEFKKLALADAVAASKAVGVDWLDPTGFGTPSDFTAFKILEDTPTVHHVIVCALCSCYPRPILGNSPEWYRTP
;
A
#
# COMPACT_ATOMS: atom_id res chain seq x y z
N PHE A 1 -12.97 -18.81 -11.45
CA PHE A 1 -13.53 -18.17 -10.24
C PHE A 1 -15.06 -18.21 -10.32
N THR A 2 -15.76 -18.12 -9.19
CA THR A 2 -17.23 -18.03 -9.12
C THR A 2 -17.70 -16.57 -9.27
N ALA A 3 -19.00 -16.36 -9.53
CA ALA A 3 -19.57 -15.01 -9.57
C ALA A 3 -19.35 -14.24 -8.25
N GLU A 4 -19.46 -14.95 -7.12
CA GLU A 4 -19.19 -14.36 -5.81
C GLU A 4 -17.73 -13.95 -5.63
N GLN A 5 -16.78 -14.78 -6.05
CA GLN A 5 -15.35 -14.44 -5.99
C GLN A 5 -15.03 -13.19 -6.82
N HIS A 6 -15.66 -13.05 -7.99
CA HIS A 6 -15.51 -11.84 -8.80
C HIS A 6 -16.06 -10.62 -8.06
N ARG A 7 -17.29 -10.70 -7.53
CA ARG A 7 -17.94 -9.63 -6.78
C ARG A 7 -17.09 -9.16 -5.60
N VAL A 8 -16.58 -10.09 -4.77
CA VAL A 8 -15.74 -9.78 -3.61
C VAL A 8 -14.47 -9.02 -4.01
N LEU A 9 -13.78 -9.46 -5.07
CA LEU A 9 -12.57 -8.75 -5.53
C LEU A 9 -12.88 -7.39 -6.15
N THR A 10 -14.00 -7.25 -6.86
CA THR A 10 -14.45 -5.96 -7.39
C THR A 10 -14.75 -4.98 -6.25
N GLU A 11 -15.55 -5.39 -5.27
CA GLU A 11 -15.91 -4.55 -4.11
C GLU A 11 -14.67 -4.15 -3.31
N TYR A 12 -13.72 -5.07 -3.11
CA TYR A 12 -12.42 -4.73 -2.50
C TYR A 12 -11.67 -3.66 -3.31
N ALA A 13 -11.57 -3.84 -4.63
CA ALA A 13 -10.86 -2.91 -5.51
C ALA A 13 -11.52 -1.52 -5.58
N GLU A 14 -12.83 -1.42 -5.38
CA GLU A 14 -13.58 -0.16 -5.31
C GLU A 14 -13.40 0.58 -3.96
N GLN A 15 -13.02 -0.15 -2.90
CA GLN A 15 -12.86 0.41 -1.55
C GLN A 15 -11.44 0.89 -1.24
N ILE A 16 -10.43 0.40 -1.96
CA ILE A 16 -9.04 0.82 -1.77
C ILE A 16 -8.78 2.23 -2.33
N GLY A 17 -7.93 2.99 -1.65
CA GLY A 17 -7.60 4.36 -2.02
C GLY A 17 -6.41 4.91 -1.23
N PRO A 18 -5.99 6.17 -1.47
CA PRO A 18 -4.77 6.72 -0.89
C PRO A 18 -4.89 7.18 0.58
N THR A 19 -6.12 7.29 1.11
CA THR A 19 -6.38 7.82 2.45
C THR A 19 -5.63 7.08 3.57
N PRO A 20 -5.56 5.73 3.60
CA PRO A 20 -4.81 5.01 4.62
C PRO A 20 -3.31 5.34 4.60
N ALA A 21 -2.68 5.41 3.42
CA ALA A 21 -1.27 5.78 3.29
C ALA A 21 -0.99 7.20 3.79
N ALA A 22 -1.86 8.17 3.44
CA ALA A 22 -1.73 9.54 3.95
C ALA A 22 -1.84 9.61 5.48
N ARG A 23 -2.77 8.85 6.08
CA ARG A 23 -2.91 8.73 7.54
C ARG A 23 -1.69 8.07 8.17
N LEU A 24 -1.08 7.10 7.50
CA LEU A 24 0.13 6.42 7.97
C LEU A 24 1.28 7.41 8.07
N VAL A 25 1.50 8.21 7.02
CA VAL A 25 2.54 9.25 6.99
C VAL A 25 2.29 10.29 8.08
N ALA A 26 1.06 10.81 8.18
CA ALA A 26 0.71 11.78 9.22
C ALA A 26 0.94 11.23 10.63
N LYS A 27 0.61 9.95 10.88
CA LYS A 27 0.88 9.30 12.16
C LYS A 27 2.39 9.18 12.42
N ALA A 28 3.19 8.83 11.41
CA ALA A 28 4.64 8.75 11.55
C ALA A 28 5.30 10.11 11.83
N TRP A 29 4.72 11.21 11.35
CA TRP A 29 5.20 12.56 11.68
C TRP A 29 4.91 12.95 13.14
N LEU A 30 3.78 12.51 13.69
CA LEU A 30 3.34 12.88 15.03
C LEU A 30 3.86 11.94 16.13
N ASP A 31 4.26 10.73 15.76
CA ASP A 31 4.62 9.66 16.70
C ASP A 31 5.96 9.02 16.27
N PRO A 32 7.08 9.42 16.92
CA PRO A 32 8.41 8.89 16.60
C PRO A 32 8.55 7.37 16.80
N GLU A 33 7.82 6.77 17.75
CA GLU A 33 7.88 5.32 17.97
C GLU A 33 7.11 4.58 16.87
N PHE A 34 5.97 5.12 16.43
CA PHE A 34 5.28 4.60 15.25
C PHE A 34 6.11 4.78 13.98
N LYS A 35 6.85 5.89 13.83
CA LYS A 35 7.79 6.06 12.72
C LYS A 35 8.84 4.95 12.70
N LYS A 36 9.46 4.64 13.85
CA LYS A 36 10.41 3.52 13.96
C LYS A 36 9.75 2.19 13.56
N LEU A 37 8.53 1.92 14.04
CA LEU A 37 7.78 0.72 13.63
C LEU A 37 7.53 0.70 12.13
N ALA A 38 7.06 1.81 11.54
CA ALA A 38 6.74 1.89 10.12
C ALA A 38 7.96 1.62 9.22
N LEU A 39 9.14 2.06 9.64
CA LEU A 39 10.38 1.83 8.89
C LEU A 39 10.95 0.42 9.10
N ALA A 40 10.74 -0.18 10.27
CA ALA A 40 11.19 -1.54 10.56
C ALA A 40 10.25 -2.62 9.98
N ASP A 41 8.94 -2.43 10.13
CA ASP A 41 7.88 -3.35 9.73
C ASP A 41 6.63 -2.58 9.23
N ALA A 42 6.68 -2.21 7.95
CA ALA A 42 5.62 -1.45 7.30
C ALA A 42 4.29 -2.25 7.20
N VAL A 43 4.35 -3.58 7.15
CA VAL A 43 3.16 -4.45 7.08
C VAL A 43 2.46 -4.47 8.44
N ALA A 44 3.19 -4.54 9.54
CA ALA A 44 2.60 -4.37 10.87
C ALA A 44 2.05 -2.95 11.06
N ALA A 45 2.78 -1.92 10.61
CA ALA A 45 2.35 -0.53 10.73
C ALA A 45 1.08 -0.20 9.94
N SER A 46 0.86 -0.82 8.76
CA SER A 46 -0.34 -0.56 7.96
C SER A 46 -1.63 -1.00 8.64
N LYS A 47 -1.57 -1.98 9.55
CA LYS A 47 -2.74 -2.38 10.35
C LYS A 47 -3.26 -1.25 11.23
N ALA A 48 -2.38 -0.34 11.67
CA ALA A 48 -2.78 0.84 12.45
C ALA A 48 -3.62 1.86 11.65
N VAL A 49 -3.60 1.77 10.32
CA VAL A 49 -4.45 2.58 9.43
C VAL A 49 -5.56 1.77 8.76
N GLY A 50 -5.82 0.56 9.26
CA GLY A 50 -6.91 -0.30 8.81
C GLY A 50 -6.62 -1.09 7.54
N VAL A 51 -5.35 -1.26 7.17
CA VAL A 51 -4.97 -2.07 5.99
C VAL A 51 -4.20 -3.30 6.45
N ASP A 52 -4.85 -4.46 6.39
CA ASP A 52 -4.19 -5.75 6.48
C ASP A 52 -3.79 -6.21 5.08
N TRP A 53 -2.50 -6.46 4.86
CA TRP A 53 -1.98 -6.90 3.56
C TRP A 53 -2.39 -8.33 3.21
N LEU A 54 -3.01 -9.07 4.14
CA LEU A 54 -3.56 -10.40 3.86
C LEU A 54 -4.95 -10.33 3.20
N ASP A 55 -5.67 -9.22 3.33
CA ASP A 55 -7.01 -9.07 2.77
C ASP A 55 -6.97 -8.81 1.24
N PRO A 56 -7.99 -9.26 0.48
CA PRO A 56 -9.18 -10.00 0.92
C PRO A 56 -9.02 -11.53 0.86
N THR A 57 -7.83 -12.04 0.51
CA THR A 57 -7.62 -13.45 0.16
C THR A 57 -7.17 -14.33 1.34
N GLY A 58 -6.74 -13.71 2.44
CA GLY A 58 -6.07 -14.37 3.57
C GLY A 58 -4.58 -14.61 3.37
N PHE A 59 -4.03 -14.37 2.17
CA PHE A 59 -2.61 -14.50 1.85
C PHE A 59 -2.05 -13.29 1.09
N GLY A 60 -2.85 -12.23 0.96
CA GLY A 60 -2.57 -11.01 0.20
C GLY A 60 -2.98 -11.09 -1.26
N THR A 61 -3.06 -9.92 -1.90
CA THR A 61 -3.46 -9.89 -3.31
C THR A 61 -2.41 -10.62 -4.15
N PRO A 62 -2.81 -11.42 -5.16
CA PRO A 62 -1.87 -12.22 -5.95
C PRO A 62 -0.80 -11.43 -6.71
N SER A 63 -0.94 -10.11 -6.79
CA SER A 63 -0.10 -9.24 -7.63
C SER A 63 0.59 -8.12 -6.85
N ASP A 64 0.18 -7.82 -5.61
CA ASP A 64 0.84 -6.81 -4.77
C ASP A 64 1.65 -7.43 -3.63
N PHE A 65 1.44 -8.72 -3.35
CA PHE A 65 2.16 -9.51 -2.35
C PHE A 65 2.04 -8.91 -0.93
N THR A 66 2.87 -9.36 0.00
CA THR A 66 2.83 -8.99 1.42
C THR A 66 4.17 -8.43 1.92
N ALA A 67 4.97 -7.87 1.00
CA ALA A 67 6.31 -7.36 1.27
C ALA A 67 6.38 -5.82 1.17
N PHE A 68 5.45 -5.12 1.84
CA PHE A 68 5.39 -3.66 1.82
C PHE A 68 6.59 -3.02 2.53
N LYS A 69 7.09 -1.91 1.98
CA LYS A 69 8.19 -1.11 2.52
C LYS A 69 7.87 0.37 2.43
N ILE A 70 8.36 1.13 3.41
CA ILE A 70 8.28 2.59 3.45
C ILE A 70 9.67 3.16 3.23
N LEU A 71 9.76 4.17 2.36
CA LEU A 71 10.98 4.93 2.11
C LEU A 71 10.84 6.28 2.81
N GLU A 72 11.78 6.59 3.70
CA GLU A 72 11.81 7.86 4.41
C GLU A 72 12.64 8.88 3.63
N ASP A 73 12.02 9.99 3.25
CA ASP A 73 12.75 11.17 2.80
C ASP A 73 13.44 11.90 3.95
N THR A 74 14.58 12.50 3.65
CA THR A 74 15.34 13.35 4.58
C THR A 74 15.66 14.67 3.88
N PRO A 75 16.21 15.69 4.59
CA PRO A 75 16.62 16.93 3.93
C PRO A 75 17.62 16.76 2.78
N THR A 76 18.31 15.61 2.69
CA THR A 76 19.33 15.31 1.68
C THR A 76 18.98 14.13 0.77
N VAL A 77 17.83 13.47 0.98
CA VAL A 77 17.41 12.29 0.20
C VAL A 77 15.92 12.40 -0.12
N HIS A 78 15.59 12.22 -1.40
CA HIS A 78 14.21 12.21 -1.89
C HIS A 78 13.97 10.95 -2.73
N HIS A 79 12.90 10.22 -2.44
CA HIS A 79 12.52 9.00 -3.14
C HIS A 79 11.39 9.23 -4.13
N VAL A 80 11.51 8.61 -5.30
CA VAL A 80 10.43 8.46 -6.29
C VAL A 80 10.40 7.00 -6.74
N ILE A 81 9.20 6.43 -6.85
CA ILE A 81 9.01 5.00 -7.13
C ILE A 81 8.46 4.86 -8.55
N VAL A 82 8.96 3.87 -9.31
CA VAL A 82 8.43 3.46 -10.62
C VAL A 82 8.55 1.94 -10.76
N CYS A 83 7.70 1.33 -11.58
CA CYS A 83 7.84 -0.05 -12.00
C CYS A 83 8.15 -0.10 -13.51
N ALA A 84 9.43 -0.07 -13.87
CA ALA A 84 9.86 0.00 -15.26
C ALA A 84 9.46 -1.22 -16.12
N LEU A 85 9.15 -2.37 -15.50
CA LEU A 85 8.72 -3.56 -16.22
C LEU A 85 7.22 -3.56 -16.55
N CYS A 86 6.41 -2.87 -15.75
CA CYS A 86 4.96 -2.83 -15.92
C CYS A 86 4.33 -1.68 -15.13
N SER A 87 3.81 -1.98 -13.94
CA SER A 87 2.99 -1.05 -13.15
C SER A 87 2.79 -1.51 -11.70
N CYS A 88 3.72 -2.30 -11.13
CA CYS A 88 3.62 -2.73 -9.74
C CYS A 88 3.41 -1.52 -8.84
N TYR A 89 2.41 -1.59 -7.95
CA TYR A 89 1.99 -0.47 -7.15
C TYR A 89 1.43 -0.99 -5.82
N PRO A 90 1.60 -0.28 -4.69
CA PRO A 90 1.10 -0.71 -3.38
C PRO A 90 -0.43 -0.54 -3.25
N ARG A 91 -1.19 -1.21 -4.10
CA ARG A 91 -2.65 -1.06 -4.22
C ARG A 91 -3.44 -1.21 -2.90
N PRO A 92 -3.13 -2.18 -2.02
CA PRO A 92 -3.87 -2.33 -0.76
C PRO A 92 -3.93 -1.07 0.11
N ILE A 93 -2.92 -0.20 0.05
CA ILE A 93 -2.83 1.01 0.89
C ILE A 93 -2.95 2.33 0.11
N LEU A 94 -2.71 2.31 -1.21
CA LEU A 94 -2.66 3.50 -2.06
C LEU A 94 -3.71 3.53 -3.17
N GLY A 95 -4.48 2.46 -3.38
CA GLY A 95 -5.45 2.35 -4.47
C GLY A 95 -4.82 2.07 -5.83
N ASN A 96 -5.61 2.19 -6.90
CA ASN A 96 -5.13 1.93 -8.27
C ASN A 96 -4.04 2.91 -8.71
N SER A 97 -3.07 2.41 -9.48
CA SER A 97 -1.99 3.22 -10.02
C SER A 97 -2.52 4.27 -11.02
N PRO A 98 -1.98 5.50 -11.01
CA PRO A 98 -2.31 6.52 -12.02
C PRO A 98 -2.07 6.05 -13.47
N GLU A 99 -2.70 6.70 -14.44
CA GLU A 99 -2.50 6.37 -15.87
C GLU A 99 -1.05 6.63 -16.31
N TRP A 100 -0.51 7.81 -15.99
CA TRP A 100 0.87 8.19 -16.35
C TRP A 100 1.93 7.27 -15.73
N TYR A 101 1.61 6.60 -14.61
CA TYR A 101 2.52 5.64 -13.97
C TYR A 101 2.69 4.35 -14.79
N ARG A 102 1.70 4.06 -15.65
CA ARG A 102 1.60 2.84 -16.48
C ARG A 102 2.05 3.06 -17.91
N THR A 103 2.34 4.31 -18.29
CA THR A 103 2.70 4.69 -19.65
C THR A 103 4.18 4.35 -19.93
N PRO A 104 4.49 3.71 -21.08
CA PRO A 104 5.88 3.49 -21.52
C PRO A 104 6.70 4.76 -21.74
#